data_AF-A0A5S3W4N5-F1
#
_entry.id   AF-A0A5S3W4N5-F1
#
_cell.length_a   1.000
_cell.length_b   1.000
_cell.length_c   1.000
_cell.angle_alpha   90.00
_cell.angle_beta   90.00
_cell.angle_gamma   90.00
#
_symmetry.space_group_name_H-M   'P 1'
#
loop_
_entity.id
_entity.type
_entity.pdbx_description
1 polymer ?
#
loop_
_entity_poly.entity_id
_entity_poly.type
_entity_poly.pdbx_seq_one_letter_code
_entity_poly.pdbx_strand_id
1 'polypeptide(L)' 'MSKLDKTEVLSAFEAAYEAANGKKPEITTKPGWYSIDGGKNLRLADVAELTEELSSGKTTPKAAEKAPAKK' A
#
# COMPACT_ATOMS: atom_id res chain seq x y z
N MET A 1 13.50 -15.29 11.53
CA MET A 1 13.16 -14.89 10.15
C MET A 1 11.70 -15.25 9.93
N SER A 2 10.77 -14.43 10.43
CA SER A 2 9.37 -14.59 10.07
C SER A 2 9.27 -14.38 8.57
N LYS A 3 8.91 -15.45 7.86
CA LYS A 3 8.75 -15.38 6.41
C LYS A 3 7.55 -14.45 6.20
N LEU A 4 7.77 -13.26 5.65
CA LEU A 4 6.68 -12.38 5.28
C LEU A 4 5.76 -13.15 4.33
N ASP A 5 4.59 -13.53 4.83
CA ASP A 5 3.61 -14.27 4.05
C ASP A 5 2.99 -13.31 3.05
N LYS A 6 3.28 -13.55 1.76
CA LYS A 6 2.85 -12.67 0.67
C LYS A 6 1.35 -12.39 0.74
N THR A 7 0.55 -13.42 0.96
CA THR A 7 -0.90 -13.31 1.06
C THR A 7 -1.34 -12.47 2.24
N GLU A 8 -0.70 -12.63 3.39
CA GLU A 8 -1.01 -11.89 4.61
C GLU A 8 -0.65 -10.40 4.45
N VAL A 9 0.56 -10.10 3.98
CA VAL A 9 1.03 -8.73 3.76
C VAL A 9 0.14 -7.98 2.77
N LEU A 10 -0.20 -8.60 1.64
CA LEU A 10 -1.05 -7.97 0.63
C LEU A 10 -2.48 -7.75 1.14
N SER A 11 -3.05 -8.73 1.85
CA SER A 11 -4.41 -8.60 2.40
C SER A 11 -4.48 -7.54 3.50
N ALA A 12 -3.48 -7.49 4.39
CA ALA A 12 -3.39 -6.46 5.41
C ALA A 12 -3.16 -5.07 4.79
N PHE A 13 -2.35 -4.98 3.73
CA PHE A 13 -2.15 -3.75 2.97
C PHE A 13 -3.45 -3.26 2.32
N GLU A 14 -4.19 -4.14 1.64
CA GLU A 14 -5.48 -3.81 1.02
C GLU A 14 -6.47 -3.24 2.04
N ALA A 15 -6.61 -3.90 3.20
CA ALA A 15 -7.49 -3.45 4.27
C ALA A 15 -7.06 -2.08 4.84
N ALA A 16 -5.77 -1.91 5.12
CA ALA A 16 -5.23 -0.66 5.66
C ALA A 16 -5.32 0.49 4.63
N TYR A 17 -5.06 0.19 3.36
CA TYR A 17 -5.15 1.16 2.27
C TYR A 17 -6.60 1.54 1.98
N GLU A 18 -7.54 0.60 2.01
CA GLU A 18 -8.97 0.87 1.88
C GLU A 18 -9.48 1.73 3.05
N ALA A 19 -9.06 1.43 4.28
CA ALA A 19 -9.40 2.25 5.45
C ALA A 19 -8.81 3.67 5.37
N ALA A 20 -7.61 3.83 4.82
CA ALA A 20 -6.94 5.12 4.70
C ALA A 20 -7.40 5.97 3.50
N ASN A 21 -7.72 5.33 2.37
CA ASN A 21 -8.02 6.02 1.09
C ASN A 21 -9.49 5.92 0.67
N GLY A 22 -10.29 5.07 1.33
CA GLY A 22 -11.69 4.80 0.97
C GLY A 22 -11.85 3.99 -0.33
N LYS A 23 -10.76 3.41 -0.86
CA LYS A 23 -10.76 2.55 -2.06
C LYS A 23 -9.71 1.46 -1.95
N LYS A 24 -9.92 0.34 -2.64
CA LYS A 24 -8.93 -0.74 -2.74
C LYS A 24 -7.72 -0.29 -3.57
N PRO A 25 -6.49 -0.60 -3.16
CA PRO A 25 -5.31 -0.33 -3.96
C PRO A 25 -5.29 -1.24 -5.20
N GLU A 26 -4.73 -0.74 -6.30
CA GLU A 26 -4.46 -1.59 -7.46
C GLU A 26 -3.05 -2.20 -7.33
N ILE A 27 -2.97 -3.47 -6.94
CA ILE A 27 -1.69 -4.15 -6.72
C ILE A 27 -1.28 -4.92 -7.98
N THR A 28 -0.34 -4.36 -8.73
CA THR A 28 0.30 -5.06 -9.85
C THR A 28 1.47 -5.90 -9.33
N THR A 29 1.35 -7.22 -9.39
CA THR A 29 2.42 -8.15 -9.00
C THR A 29 3.35 -8.47 -10.17
N LYS A 30 4.63 -8.15 -10.00
CA LYS A 30 5.73 -8.55 -10.88
C LYS A 30 6.64 -9.55 -10.13
N PRO A 31 7.45 -10.38 -10.81
CA PRO A 31 8.34 -11.32 -10.13
C PRO A 31 9.31 -10.57 -9.19
N GLY A 32 9.05 -10.69 -7.88
CA GLY A 32 9.82 -10.02 -6.83
C GLY A 32 9.45 -8.56 -6.53
N TRP A 33 8.41 -8.00 -7.17
CA TRP A 33 8.03 -6.58 -7.04
C TRP A 33 6.51 -6.38 -7.03
N TYR A 34 6.07 -5.32 -6.35
CA TYR A 34 4.67 -4.93 -6.19
C TYR A 34 4.52 -3.46 -6.55
N SER A 35 3.65 -3.10 -7.47
CA SER A 35 3.29 -1.69 -7.71
C SER A 35 1.88 -1.45 -7.19
N ILE A 36 1.70 -0.39 -6.42
CA ILE A 36 0.40 0.02 -5.87
C ILE A 36 -0.10 1.24 -6.65
N ASP A 37 -1.31 1.18 -7.20
CA ASP A 37 -1.96 2.24 -7.99
C ASP A 37 -1.08 2.79 -9.14
N GLY A 38 -0.35 1.92 -9.83
CA GLY A 38 0.57 2.32 -10.90
C GLY A 38 1.80 3.11 -10.41
N GLY A 39 2.03 3.13 -9.11
CA GLY A 39 3.17 3.78 -8.45
C GLY A 39 4.48 3.00 -8.57
N LYS A 40 5.44 3.36 -7.71
CA LYS A 40 6.77 2.74 -7.69
C LYS A 40 6.69 1.24 -7.38
N ASN A 41 7.66 0.50 -7.91
CA ASN A 41 7.86 -0.90 -7.54
C ASN A 41 8.40 -0.98 -6.11
N LEU A 42 7.71 -1.74 -5.27
CA LEU A 42 7.98 -1.98 -3.87
C LEU A 42 8.27 -3.47 -3.66
N ARG A 43 9.11 -3.82 -2.70
CA ARG A 43 9.33 -5.21 -2.28
C ARG A 43 8.27 -5.60 -1.27
N LEU A 44 8.15 -6.90 -1.01
CA LEU A 44 7.20 -7.40 0.00
C LEU A 44 7.44 -6.79 1.38
N ALA A 45 8.71 -6.54 1.74
CA ALA A 45 9.08 -5.86 2.98
C ALA A 45 8.58 -4.41 3.02
N ASP A 46 8.77 -3.66 1.92
CA ASP A 46 8.30 -2.27 1.83
C ASP A 46 6.75 -2.19 1.93
N VAL A 47 6.03 -3.16 1.33
CA VAL A 47 4.57 -3.23 1.45
C VAL A 47 4.15 -3.50 2.90
N ALA A 48 4.86 -4.39 3.61
CA ALA A 48 4.58 -4.67 5.01
C ALA A 48 4.84 -3.45 5.91
N GLU A 49 5.94 -2.73 5.69
CA GLU A 49 6.22 -1.47 6.40
C GLU A 49 5.12 -0.42 6.13
N LEU A 50 4.69 -0.26 4.88
CA LEU A 50 3.58 0.64 4.54
C LEU A 50 2.26 0.22 5.21
N THR A 51 1.97 -1.08 5.27
CA THR A 51 0.81 -1.60 6.01
C THR A 51 0.88 -1.22 7.48
N GLU A 52 2.03 -1.38 8.14
CA GLU A 52 2.20 -0.98 9.53
C GLU A 52 2.07 0.53 9.72
N GLU A 53 2.57 1.35 8.79
CA GLU A 53 2.38 2.81 8.82
C GLU A 53 0.91 3.20 8.68
N LEU A 54 0.20 2.60 7.72
CA LEU A 54 -1.23 2.81 7.48
C LEU A 54 -2.07 2.34 8.67
N SER A 55 -1.76 1.16 9.22
CA SER A 55 -2.46 0.56 10.35
C SER A 55 -2.18 1.26 11.68
N SER A 56 -0.97 1.78 11.89
CA SER A 56 -0.61 2.57 13.08
C SER A 56 -1.22 3.97 13.09
N GLY A 57 -2.00 4.35 12.07
CA GLY A 57 -2.60 5.68 11.96
C GLY A 57 -1.57 6.80 11.77
N LYS A 58 -0.28 6.48 11.59
CA LYS A 58 0.76 7.41 11.14
C LYS A 58 0.72 7.44 9.62
N THR A 59 -0.43 7.85 9.08
CA THR A 59 -0.48 8.26 7.70
C THR A 59 0.26 9.59 7.60
N THR A 60 1.58 9.54 7.38
CA THR A 60 2.26 10.72 6.84
C THR A 60 1.72 10.85 5.42
N PRO A 61 0.89 11.85 5.11
CA PRO A 61 0.23 11.95 3.82
C PRO A 61 1.27 12.44 2.80
N LYS A 62 2.20 11.57 2.40
CA LYS A 62 3.13 11.88 1.34
C LYS A 62 2.57 11.35 0.03
N ALA A 63 2.04 12.30 -0.73
CA ALA A 63 1.55 12.21 -2.10
C ALA A 63 0.08 11.80 -2.29
N ALA A 64 -0.83 12.55 -1.66
CA ALA A 64 -1.99 13.05 -2.39
C ALA A 64 -1.55 14.23 -3.29
N GLU A 65 -0.60 14.01 -4.21
CA GLU A 65 -0.36 14.93 -5.32
C GLU A 65 -1.02 14.34 -6.57
N LYS A 66 -2.35 14.40 -6.58
CA LYS A 66 -3.23 14.76 -7.71
C LYS A 66 -4.63 14.17 -7.53
N ALA A 67 -5.48 14.97 -6.91
CA ALA A 67 -6.81 15.19 -7.46
C ALA A 67 -7.18 16.67 -7.25
N PRO A 68 -6.83 17.59 -8.18
CA PRO A 68 -7.61 18.79 -8.34
C PRO A 68 -8.73 18.50 -9.34
N ALA A 69 -9.92 18.19 -8.85
CA ALA A 69 -11.16 18.44 -9.57
C ALA A 69 -12.09 19.14 -8.56
N LYS A 70 -11.79 20.39 -8.20
CA LYS A 70 -12.35 21.63 -8.77
C LYS A 70 -13.89 21.61 -8.91
N LYS A 71 -14.49 22.47 -8.06
CA LYS A 71 -15.66 23.36 -8.22
C LYS A 71 -16.96 22.79 -8.77
#